data_AF-A0A353M140-F1
#
_entry.id   AF-A0A353M140-F1
#
_cell.length_a   1.000
_cell.length_b   1.000
_cell.length_c   1.000
_cell.angle_alpha   90.00
_cell.angle_beta   90.00
_cell.angle_gamma   90.00
#
_symmetry.space_group_name_H-M   'P 1'
#
loop_
_entity.id
_entity.type
_entity.pdbx_description
1 polymer ?
#
loop_
_entity_poly.entity_id
_entity_poly.type
_entity_poly.pdbx_seq_one_letter_code
_entity_poly.pdbx_strand_id
1 'polypeptide(L)' 'GGLVLSLESTSNRMSRLAKGEMDEGAIITPEEAMDRIEGVSYRDVMELAQLVYNPQAWSWVALGPRNLVKGDVQCQKIC' A
#
# COMPACT_ATOMS: atom_id res chain seq x y z
N GLY A 1 1.84 -15.46 -7.18
CA GLY A 1 2.99 -15.55 -8.10
C GLY A 1 4.16 -14.68 -7.67
N GLY A 2 4.05 -13.35 -7.78
CA GLY A 2 5.18 -12.43 -7.57
C GLY A 2 5.84 -12.46 -6.19
N LEU A 3 5.07 -12.77 -5.13
CA LEU A 3 5.61 -12.84 -3.75
C LEU A 3 6.71 -13.89 -3.60
N VAL A 4 6.45 -15.12 -4.06
CA VAL A 4 7.38 -16.25 -3.94
C VAL A 4 8.56 -16.09 -4.88
N LEU A 5 8.32 -15.67 -6.13
CA LEU A 5 9.37 -15.42 -7.11
C LEU A 5 10.34 -14.32 -6.63
N SER A 6 9.85 -13.31 -5.92
CA SER A 6 10.71 -12.26 -5.36
C SER A 6 11.73 -12.78 -4.34
N LEU A 7 11.47 -13.94 -3.73
CA LEU A 7 12.32 -14.57 -2.72
C LEU A 7 13.42 -15.45 -3.30
N GLU A 8 13.62 -15.52 -4.61
CA GLU A 8 14.75 -16.27 -5.18
C GLU A 8 16.09 -15.58 -4.90
N SER A 9 16.07 -14.25 -4.79
CA SER A 9 17.23 -13.45 -4.41
C SER A 9 17.44 -13.47 -2.90
N THR A 10 18.64 -13.87 -2.45
CA THR A 10 19.06 -13.77 -1.04
C THR A 10 18.97 -12.34 -0.51
N SER A 11 19.23 -11.34 -1.35
CA SER A 11 19.10 -9.93 -0.96
C SER A 11 17.64 -9.58 -0.65
N ASN A 12 16.69 -10.00 -1.49
CA ASN A 12 15.26 -9.79 -1.24
C ASN A 12 14.78 -10.53 0.01
N ARG A 13 15.29 -11.74 0.27
CA ARG A 13 15.01 -12.47 1.52
C ARG A 13 15.46 -11.68 2.74
N MET A 14 16.72 -11.22 2.75
CA MET A 14 17.28 -10.44 3.86
C MET A 14 16.54 -9.12 4.09
N SER A 15 16.18 -8.40 3.02
CA SER A 15 15.39 -7.17 3.15
C SER A 15 14.01 -7.41 3.76
N ARG A 16 13.37 -8.55 3.46
CA ARG A 16 12.07 -8.90 4.07
C ARG A 16 12.21 -9.30 5.54
N LEU A 17 13.27 -10.03 5.91
CA LEU A 17 13.57 -10.32 7.32
C LEU A 17 13.78 -9.03 8.11
N ALA A 18 14.60 -8.12 7.59
CA ALA A 18 14.86 -6.85 8.25
C ALA A 18 13.57 -6.02 8.46
N LYS A 19 12.70 -5.96 7.44
CA LYS A 19 11.40 -5.27 7.56
C LYS A 19 10.47 -5.95 8.56
N GLY A 20 10.39 -7.28 8.56
CA GLY A 20 9.58 -8.01 9.53
C GLY A 20 9.99 -7.70 10.98
N GLU A 21 11.29 -7.68 11.26
CA GLU A 21 11.81 -7.32 12.58
C GLU A 21 11.56 -5.84 12.94
N MET A 22 11.77 -4.90 12.00
CA MET A 22 11.67 -3.46 12.27
C MET A 22 10.24 -2.93 12.29
N ASP A 23 9.40 -3.37 11.36
CA ASP A 23 8.06 -2.82 11.13
C ASP A 23 6.99 -3.61 11.90
N GLU A 24 7.12 -4.94 11.94
CA GLU A 24 6.10 -5.86 12.44
C GLU A 24 6.49 -6.50 13.79
N GLY A 25 7.77 -6.43 14.17
CA GLY A 25 8.33 -7.13 15.35
C GLY A 25 8.26 -8.65 15.23
N ALA A 26 8.07 -9.18 14.02
CA ALA A 26 7.93 -10.60 13.74
C ALA A 26 8.29 -10.93 12.29
N ILE A 27 8.85 -12.12 12.08
CA ILE A 27 9.07 -12.65 10.73
C ILE A 27 7.85 -13.46 10.31
N ILE A 28 7.13 -12.98 9.30
CA ILE A 28 6.07 -13.73 8.63
C ILE A 28 6.66 -14.58 7.51
N THR A 29 6.38 -15.88 7.54
CA THR A 29 6.83 -16.80 6.50
C THR A 29 6.11 -16.55 5.18
N PRO A 30 6.72 -16.94 4.04
CA PRO A 30 6.06 -16.85 2.73
C PRO A 30 4.71 -17.59 2.71
N GLU A 31 4.62 -18.75 3.36
CA GLU A 31 3.42 -19.58 3.45
C GLU A 31 2.32 -18.87 4.23
N GLU A 32 2.61 -18.37 5.44
CA GLU A 32 1.64 -17.60 6.22
C GLU A 32 1.16 -16.34 5.49
N ALA A 33 2.05 -15.67 4.76
CA ALA A 33 1.67 -14.53 3.94
C ALA A 33 0.73 -14.94 2.80
N MET A 34 0.93 -16.10 2.18
CA MET A 34 0.02 -16.63 1.16
C MET A 34 -1.34 -16.98 1.76
N ASP A 35 -1.37 -17.70 2.89
CA ASP A 35 -2.62 -18.08 3.56
C ASP A 35 -3.47 -16.85 3.92
N ARG A 36 -2.82 -15.77 4.39
CA ARG A 36 -3.50 -14.50 4.68
C ARG A 36 -4.08 -13.86 3.43
N ILE A 37 -3.36 -13.89 2.31
CA ILE A 37 -3.83 -13.32 1.03
C ILE A 37 -4.99 -14.15 0.48
N GLU A 38 -4.90 -15.47 0.54
CA GLU A 38 -5.94 -16.39 0.05
C GLU A 38 -7.21 -16.33 0.91
N GLY A 39 -7.07 -16.01 2.20
CA GLY A 39 -8.19 -15.81 3.13
C GLY A 39 -8.96 -14.50 2.95
N VAL A 40 -8.51 -13.58 2.08
CA VAL A 40 -9.19 -12.29 1.86
C VAL A 40 -10.55 -12.51 1.20
N SER A 41 -11.61 -12.06 1.87
CA SER A 41 -12.97 -12.13 1.35
C SER A 41 -13.36 -10.88 0.55
N TYR A 42 -14.42 -10.99 -0.25
CA TYR A 42 -15.03 -9.84 -0.93
C TYR A 42 -15.43 -8.73 0.05
N ARG A 43 -15.90 -9.10 1.25
CA ARG A 43 -16.32 -8.15 2.27
C ARG A 43 -15.13 -7.33 2.77
N ASP A 44 -14.00 -7.97 3.04
CA ASP A 44 -12.78 -7.30 3.52
C ASP A 44 -12.30 -6.27 2.49
N VAL A 45 -12.35 -6.63 1.21
CA VAL A 45 -12.00 -5.72 0.10
C VAL A 45 -12.95 -4.54 0.05
N MET A 46 -14.27 -4.76 0.18
CA MET A 46 -15.25 -3.67 0.13
C MET A 46 -15.16 -2.73 1.33
N GLU A 47 -14.92 -3.27 2.53
CA GLU A 47 -14.71 -2.46 3.74
C GLU A 47 -13.43 -1.61 3.60
N LEU A 48 -12.34 -2.20 3.11
CA LEU A 48 -11.10 -1.47 2.82
C LEU A 48 -11.31 -0.40 1.74
N ALA A 49 -12.05 -0.71 0.67
CA ALA A 49 -12.32 0.25 -0.40
C ALA A 49 -13.08 1.48 0.11
N GLN A 50 -14.06 1.30 1.00
CA GLN A 50 -14.78 2.42 1.61
C GLN A 50 -13.85 3.32 2.46
N LEU A 51 -12.86 2.74 3.13
CA LEU A 51 -11.88 3.48 3.91
C LEU A 51 -10.88 4.24 3.00
N VAL A 52 -10.35 3.56 1.98
CA VAL A 52 -9.29 4.09 1.11
C VAL A 52 -9.85 5.10 0.11
N TYR A 53 -11.03 4.88 -0.45
CA TYR A 53 -11.66 5.77 -1.43
C TYR A 53 -12.50 6.87 -0.78
N ASN A 54 -11.95 7.53 0.24
CA ASN A 54 -12.52 8.74 0.82
C ASN A 54 -11.77 9.98 0.30
N PRO A 55 -12.33 10.74 -0.67
CA PRO A 55 -11.65 11.91 -1.23
C PRO A 55 -11.29 12.98 -0.20
N GLN A 56 -12.01 13.04 0.93
CA GLN A 56 -11.74 13.99 2.01
C GLN A 56 -10.46 13.64 2.80
N ALA A 57 -9.99 12.39 2.72
CA ALA A 57 -8.77 11.93 3.36
C ALA A 57 -7.57 11.92 2.38
N TRP A 58 -7.77 12.32 1.14
CA TRP A 58 -6.73 12.28 0.11
C TRP A 58 -5.85 13.53 0.14
N SER A 59 -4.55 13.31 -0.02
CA SER A 59 -3.60 14.36 -0.39
C SER A 59 -3.16 14.15 -1.83
N TRP A 60 -3.02 15.24 -2.58
CA TRP A 60 -2.51 15.18 -3.95
C TRP A 60 -1.50 16.31 -4.16
N VAL A 61 -0.51 16.03 -5.02
CA VAL A 61 0.54 16.97 -5.40
C VAL A 61 0.64 16.93 -6.92
N ALA A 62 0.64 18.10 -7.56
CA ALA A 62 0.88 18.23 -9.00
C ALA A 62 2.00 19.25 -9.24
N LEU A 63 2.85 18.97 -10.21
CA LEU A 63 3.93 19.85 -10.65
C LEU A 63 3.67 20.25 -12.11
N GLY A 64 3.57 21.55 -12.38
CA GLY A 64 3.37 22.06 -13.74
C GLY A 64 2.50 23.33 -13.81
N PRO A 65 2.08 23.72 -15.02
CA PRO A 65 1.25 24.92 -15.23
C PRO A 65 -0.09 24.81 -14.49
N ARG A 66 -0.33 25.71 -13.54
CA ARG A 66 -1.52 25.71 -12.66
C ARG A 66 -2.84 25.72 -13.42
N ASN A 67 -2.88 26.33 -14.61
CA ASN A 67 -4.07 26.46 -15.44
C ASN A 67 -4.57 25.13 -16.04
N LEU A 68 -3.77 24.08 -16.02
CA LEU A 68 -4.16 22.75 -16.51
C LEU A 68 -4.85 21.89 -15.44
N VAL A 69 -4.74 22.28 -14.17
CA VAL A 69 -5.42 21.60 -13.06
C VAL A 69 -6.81 22.22 -12.90
N LYS A 70 -7.84 21.49 -13.33
CA LYS A 70 -9.24 21.83 -13.02
C LYS A 70 -9.44 21.62 -11.52
N GLY A 71 -9.51 22.72 -10.77
CA GLY A 71 -9.54 22.67 -9.31
C GLY A 71 -10.82 22.02 -8.78
N ASP A 72 -10.67 21.03 -7.91
CA ASP A 72 -11.67 20.67 -6.92
C ASP A 72 -11.29 21.28 -5.55
N VAL A 73 -12.34 21.56 -4.77
CA VAL A 73 -12.56 22.65 -3.80
C VAL A 73 -11.67 22.65 -2.53
N GLN A 74 -10.62 21.82 -2.44
CA GLN A 74 -9.82 21.68 -1.20
C GLN A 74 -8.34 22.09 -1.29
N CYS A 75 -7.88 22.54 -2.46
CA CYS A 75 -6.53 23.05 -2.63
C CYS A 75 -6.43 24.55 -2.27
N GLN A 76 -6.73 24.92 -1.01
CA GLN A 76 -6.69 26.33 -0.57
C GLN A 76 -5.72 26.63 0.59
N LYS A 77 -5.08 25.64 1.22
CA LYS A 77 -4.27 25.91 2.43
C LYS A 77 -2.77 25.59 2.37
N ILE A 78 -2.27 24.94 1.33
CA ILE A 78 -0.83 24.70 1.19
C ILE A 78 -0.47 24.75 -0.31
N CYS A 79 -0.23 25.95 -0.82
CA CYS A 79 0.43 26.21 -2.10
C CYS A 79 1.47 27.29 -1.86
#